data_AF-A0A926R7Z6-F1
#
_entry.id   AF-A0A926R7Z6-F1
#
_cell.length_a   1.000
_cell.length_b   1.000
_cell.length_c   1.000
_cell.angle_alpha   90.00
_cell.angle_beta   90.00
_cell.angle_gamma   90.00
#
_symmetry.space_group_name_H-M   'P 1'
#
loop_
_entity.id
_entity.type
_entity.pdbx_description
1 polymer ?
#
loop_
_entity_poly.entity_id
_entity_poly.type
_entity_poly.pdbx_seq_one_letter_code
_entity_poly.pdbx_strand_id
1 'polypeptide(L)' 'MSKTTIVIIIYVLGLIIGALFLDLWSADTNIIKGLVGLGWTALLLIGLFFAEKNEKN' A
#
# COMPACT_ATOMS: atom_id res chain seq x y z
N MET A 1 -4.84 7.25 -18.00
CA MET A 1 -4.39 6.24 -17.02
C MET A 1 -5.60 5.50 -16.51
N SER A 2 -5.54 4.17 -16.38
CA SER A 2 -6.62 3.42 -15.73
C SER A 2 -6.73 3.85 -14.26
N LYS A 3 -7.93 3.75 -13.67
CA LYS A 3 -8.14 4.02 -12.23
C LYS A 3 -7.20 3.16 -11.37
N THR A 4 -6.91 1.95 -11.84
CA THR A 4 -5.92 1.02 -11.30
C THR A 4 -4.51 1.62 -11.24
N THR A 5 -4.07 2.32 -12.29
CA THR A 5 -2.74 2.97 -12.30
C THR A 5 -2.64 4.04 -11.22
N ILE A 6 -3.70 4.83 -11.00
CA ILE A 6 -3.75 5.88 -9.98
C ILE A 6 -3.66 5.28 -8.57
N VAL A 7 -4.39 4.19 -8.32
CA VAL A 7 -4.35 3.48 -7.03
C VAL A 7 -2.96 2.90 -6.74
N ILE A 8 -2.30 2.32 -7.74
CA ILE A 8 -0.94 1.81 -7.60
C ILE A 8 0.04 2.94 -7.28
N ILE A 9 -0.09 4.11 -7.92
CA ILE A 9 0.76 5.28 -7.63
C ILE A 9 0.58 5.74 -6.18
N ILE A 10 -0.67 5.85 -5.71
CA ILE A 10 -0.97 6.22 -4.31
C ILE A 10 -0.37 5.21 -3.33
N TYR A 11 -0.47 3.91 -3.64
CA TYR A 11 0.13 2.86 -2.82
C TYR A 11 1.66 2.95 -2.75
N VAL A 12 2.33 3.16 -3.88
CA VAL A 12 3.80 3.27 -3.94
C VAL A 12 4.29 4.50 -3.18
N LEU A 13 3.60 5.65 -3.33
CA LEU A 13 3.90 6.85 -2.53
C LEU A 13 3.74 6.57 -1.04
N GLY A 14 2.69 5.85 -0.67
CA GLY A 14 2.46 5.39 0.70
C GLY A 14 3.58 4.50 1.25
N LEU A 15 4.07 3.55 0.45
CA LEU A 15 5.20 2.68 0.83
C LEU A 15 6.51 3.46 0.99
N ILE A 16 6.78 4.42 0.11
CA ILE A 16 7.97 5.28 0.21
C ILE A 16 7.93 6.08 1.52
N ILE A 17 6.77 6.64 1.86
CA ILE A 17 6.57 7.35 3.13
C ILE A 17 6.76 6.39 4.31
N GLY A 18 6.17 5.20 4.26
CA GLY A 18 6.34 4.18 5.31
C GLY A 18 7.79 3.75 5.49
N ALA A 19 8.53 3.56 4.40
CA ALA A 19 9.94 3.17 4.45
C ALA A 19 10.82 4.29 5.03
N LEU A 20 10.59 5.55 4.65
CA LEU A 20 11.44 6.68 5.04
C LEU A 20 11.12 7.25 6.43
N PHE A 21 9.84 7.29 6.81
CA PHE A 21 9.41 7.94 8.07
C PHE A 21 9.20 6.95 9.23
N LEU A 22 8.84 5.69 8.95
CA LEU A 22 8.56 4.69 10.00
C LEU A 22 9.71 3.69 10.21
N ASP A 23 10.85 3.88 9.52
CA ASP A 23 12.01 2.99 9.55
C ASP A 23 11.58 1.50 9.40
N LEU A 24 10.61 1.29 8.51
CA LEU A 24 9.96 -0.01 8.32
C LEU A 24 10.90 -1.04 7.69
N TRP A 25 11.97 -0.57 7.06
CA TRP A 25 13.04 -1.36 6.44
C TRP A 25 14.22 -1.66 7.37
N SER A 26 14.24 -1.11 8.59
CA SER A 26 15.27 -1.45 9.57
C SER A 26 15.24 -2.93 9.92
N ALA A 27 16.43 -3.53 10.01
CA ALA A 27 16.64 -4.96 10.24
C ALA A 27 16.15 -5.45 11.62
N ASP A 28 15.80 -4.54 12.53
CA ASP A 28 15.19 -4.87 13.81
C ASP A 28 13.75 -5.35 13.60
N THR A 29 13.59 -6.67 13.60
CA THR A 29 12.32 -7.36 13.44
C THR A 29 11.43 -7.11 14.66
N ASN A 30 10.57 -6.09 14.54
CA ASN A 30 9.50 -5.84 15.49
C ASN A 30 8.17 -6.32 14.88
N ILE A 31 7.41 -7.13 15.62
CA ILE A 31 6.09 -7.66 15.21
C ILE A 31 5.17 -6.53 14.71
N ILE A 32 5.28 -5.33 15.30
CA ILE A 32 4.52 -4.15 14.89
C ILE A 32 4.85 -3.73 13.46
N LYS A 33 6.12 -3.77 13.04
CA LYS A 33 6.53 -3.41 11.66
C LYS A 33 5.93 -4.38 10.64
N GLY A 34 5.88 -5.66 10.96
CA GLY A 34 5.24 -6.69 10.13
C GLY A 34 3.73 -6.47 9.99
N LEU A 35 3.04 -6.16 11.10
CA LEU A 35 1.61 -5.84 11.09
C LEU A 35 1.30 -4.56 10.30
N VAL A 36 2.15 -3.54 10.38
CA VAL A 36 2.03 -2.32 9.58
C VAL A 36 2.17 -2.63 8.09
N GLY A 37 3.14 -3.47 7.69
CA GLY A 37 3.30 -3.92 6.31
C GLY A 37 2.09 -4.72 5.80
N LEU A 38 1.53 -5.60 6.64
CA LEU A 38 0.29 -6.33 6.32
C LEU A 38 -0.91 -5.39 6.19
N GLY A 39 -1.05 -4.43 7.10
CA GLY A 39 -2.09 -3.40 7.01
C GLY A 39 -1.98 -2.57 5.73
N TRP A 40 -0.75 -2.21 5.34
CA TRP A 40 -0.50 -1.49 4.09
C TRP A 40 -0.87 -2.31 2.85
N THR A 41 -0.60 -3.60 2.88
CA THR A 41 -0.97 -4.54 1.81
C THR A 41 -2.50 -4.70 1.72
N ALA A 42 -3.20 -4.76 2.85
CA ALA A 42 -4.66 -4.80 2.86
C ALA A 42 -5.29 -3.54 2.24
N LEU A 43 -4.71 -2.35 2.51
CA LEU A 43 -5.15 -1.09 1.90
C LEU A 43 -4.99 -1.09 0.37
N LEU A 44 -3.89 -1.65 -0.16
CA LEU A 44 -3.72 -1.83 -1.60
C LEU A 44 -4.83 -2.69 -2.19
N LEU A 45 -5.12 -3.84 -1.56
CA LEU A 45 -6.12 -4.78 -2.06
C LEU A 45 -7.52 -4.16 -2.07
N ILE A 46 -7.88 -3.39 -1.03
CA ILE A 46 -9.13 -2.63 -0.99
C ILE A 46 -9.17 -1.58 -2.11
N GLY A 47 -8.08 -0.83 -2.30
CA GLY A 47 -7.98 0.17 -3.36
C GLY A 47 -8.12 -0.47 -4.75
N LEU A 48 -7.46 -1.61 -4.97
CA LEU A 48 -7.50 -2.34 -6.24
C LEU A 48 -8.91 -2.85 -6.52
N PHE A 49 -9.58 -3.44 -5.52
CA PHE A 49 -10.96 -3.89 -5.62
C PHE A 49 -11.91 -2.76 -6.05
N PHE A 50 -11.77 -1.56 -5.46
CA PHE A 50 -12.58 -0.40 -5.82
C PHE A 50 -12.23 0.20 -7.20
N ALA A 51 -10.95 0.17 -7.58
CA ALA A 51 -10.48 0.63 -8.88
C ALA A 51 -11.02 -0.27 -10.00
N GLU A 52 -10.92 -1.59 -9.85
CA GLU A 52 -11.39 -2.58 -10.82
C GLU A 52 -12.92 -2.61 -10.91
N LYS A 53 -13.62 -2.51 -9.77
CA LYS A 53 -15.10 -2.43 -9.76
C LYS A 53 -15.62 -1.24 -10.58
N ASN A 54 -14.84 -0.17 -10.69
CA ASN A 54 -15.18 1.04 -11.43
C ASN A 54 -14.73 1.04 -12.90
N GLU A 55 -13.97 0.03 -13.33
CA GLU A 55 -13.48 -0.13 -14.70
C GLU A 55 -14.38 -1.08 -15.52
N LYS A 56 -15.23 -1.87 -14.85
CA LYS A 56 -16.20 -2.80 -15.47
C LYS A 56 -17.59 -2.21 -15.80
N ASN A 57 -17.76 -0.87 -15.80
CA ASN A 57 -19.00 -0.23 -16.29
C ASN A 57 -18.84 0.22 -17.74
#